data_AF-A0A3S9KAV2-F1
#
_entry.id   AF-A0A3S9KAV2-F1
#
_cell.length_a   1.000
_cell.length_b   1.000
_cell.length_c   1.000
_cell.angle_alpha   90.00
_cell.angle_beta   90.00
_cell.angle_gamma   90.00
#
_symmetry.space_group_name_H-M   'P 1'
#
loop_
_entity.id
_entity.type
_entity.pdbx_description
1 polymer ?
#
loop_
_entity_poly.entity_id
_entity_poly.type
_entity_poly.pdbx_seq_one_letter_code
_entity_poly.pdbx_strand_id
1 'polypeptide(L)'
;VWYEDLPELKDGQFATNSQQVQQMFVNFYGYLKKLADNQINEVLNALEAKGLIDDTLIVRTSDHGEMCLAHDRQREKPFNAYEEVLRVPLIISNPNLFPNAVSTDSFATTLDIVPTLAKFAGVYDLFQFAFQGCDLTPLFTNPHQEVRDAIHFTFDDGTLPPRFFKTIPRRIRTIRTKEWKYSVYFNDEGTNYEYEMYDLVNDPLEKTNVAGKPEYLEKFRQLHAQLITQMVKLKTVPGRFSIYTEEMKQQKFIPPLYWPTEDEAEYEAIMDYAANQAQSSYRHRDHKEVIKAQAKDVDPDMWWLGI
;
A
#
# COMPACT_ATOMS: atom_id res chain seq x y z
N VAL A 1 -8.34 33.01 -8.52
CA VAL A 1 -8.77 32.62 -9.88
C VAL A 1 -9.39 31.25 -9.73
N TRP A 2 -10.72 31.19 -9.69
CA TRP A 2 -11.48 29.96 -9.58
C TRP A 2 -11.30 29.11 -10.85
N TYR A 3 -11.65 27.82 -10.79
CA TYR A 3 -11.65 26.95 -11.98
C TYR A 3 -12.55 27.52 -13.10
N GLU A 4 -13.62 28.22 -12.71
CA GLU A 4 -14.57 28.89 -13.62
C GLU A 4 -14.04 30.21 -14.19
N ASP A 5 -13.01 30.80 -13.58
CA ASP A 5 -12.32 32.01 -14.08
C ASP A 5 -11.17 31.66 -15.04
N LEU A 6 -10.99 30.37 -15.36
CA LEU A 6 -10.06 29.96 -16.40
C LEU A 6 -10.58 30.48 -17.74
N PRO A 7 -9.75 31.21 -18.53
CA PRO A 7 -10.19 31.73 -19.82
C PRO A 7 -10.78 30.60 -20.65
N GLU A 8 -11.99 30.86 -21.17
CA GLU A 8 -12.78 29.92 -21.96
C GLU A 8 -11.91 29.14 -22.95
N LEU A 9 -12.09 27.82 -22.91
CA LEU A 9 -11.55 26.84 -23.85
C LEU A 9 -11.96 27.22 -25.29
N LYS A 10 -11.07 27.92 -25.99
CA LYS A 10 -11.11 28.00 -27.45
C LYS A 10 -10.17 26.96 -28.04
N ASP A 11 -10.76 26.05 -28.80
CA ASP A 11 -10.10 25.23 -29.82
C ASP A 11 -9.20 24.07 -29.36
N GLY A 12 -9.52 23.37 -28.26
CA GLY A 12 -9.11 21.97 -28.05
C GLY A 12 -7.61 21.67 -28.08
N GLN A 13 -6.76 22.70 -28.04
CA GLN A 13 -5.31 22.59 -28.05
C GLN A 13 -4.80 23.05 -26.70
N PHE A 14 -4.14 22.13 -26.01
CA PHE A 14 -3.62 22.25 -24.66
C PHE A 14 -2.73 23.49 -24.49
N ALA A 15 -3.21 24.49 -23.75
CA ALA A 15 -2.36 25.45 -23.04
C ALA A 15 -2.00 24.94 -21.62
N THR A 16 -2.08 23.64 -21.36
CA THR A 16 -1.96 23.02 -20.02
C THR A 16 -0.55 23.04 -19.44
N ASN A 17 0.46 23.36 -20.25
CA ASN A 17 1.87 23.31 -19.84
C ASN A 17 2.48 24.68 -19.56
N SER A 18 1.71 25.78 -19.59
CA SER A 18 2.25 27.06 -19.18
C SER A 18 2.59 27.03 -17.67
N GLN A 19 3.65 27.73 -17.30
CA GLN A 19 4.02 27.89 -15.89
C GLN A 19 2.86 28.49 -15.07
N GLN A 20 2.04 29.34 -15.69
CA GLN A 20 0.85 29.92 -15.07
C GLN A 20 -0.19 28.86 -14.71
N VAL A 21 -0.51 27.94 -15.63
CA VAL A 21 -1.49 26.86 -15.36
C VAL A 21 -0.99 25.91 -14.26
N GLN A 22 0.31 25.58 -14.27
CA GLN A 22 0.92 24.77 -13.20
C GLN A 22 0.82 25.47 -11.84
N GLN A 23 1.15 26.76 -11.78
CA GLN A 23 1.03 27.55 -10.56
C GLN A 23 -0.41 27.65 -10.07
N MET A 24 -1.38 27.80 -10.99
CA MET A 24 -2.80 27.81 -10.66
C MET A 24 -3.24 26.48 -10.04
N PHE A 25 -2.83 25.34 -10.62
CA PHE A 25 -3.11 24.03 -10.08
C PHE A 25 -2.56 23.86 -8.66
N VAL A 26 -1.29 24.21 -8.43
CA VAL A 26 -0.66 24.13 -7.11
C VAL A 26 -1.37 25.03 -6.09
N ASN A 27 -1.71 26.27 -6.48
CA ASN A 27 -2.44 27.19 -5.62
C ASN A 27 -3.84 26.67 -5.28
N PHE A 28 -4.55 26.13 -6.26
CA PHE A 28 -5.87 25.54 -6.08
C PHE A 28 -5.81 24.32 -5.14
N TYR A 29 -4.87 23.41 -5.37
CA TYR A 29 -4.69 22.22 -4.54
C TYR A 29 -4.31 22.58 -3.09
N GLY A 30 -3.40 23.54 -2.91
CA GLY A 30 -3.04 24.07 -1.58
C GLY A 30 -4.23 24.74 -0.87
N TYR A 31 -5.06 25.48 -1.61
CA TYR A 31 -6.28 26.08 -1.06
C TYR A 31 -7.29 25.01 -0.59
N LEU A 32 -7.54 23.97 -1.39
CA LEU A 32 -8.41 22.87 -1.00
C LEU A 32 -7.90 22.13 0.25
N LYS A 33 -6.59 21.89 0.35
CA LYS A 33 -5.99 21.30 1.56
C LYS A 33 -6.24 22.16 2.80
N LYS A 34 -6.05 23.48 2.69
CA LYS A 34 -6.32 24.41 3.78
C LYS A 34 -7.80 24.41 4.19
N LEU A 35 -8.71 24.38 3.22
CA LEU A 35 -10.14 24.28 3.51
C LEU A 35 -10.48 22.99 4.25
N ALA A 36 -9.99 21.85 3.77
CA ALA A 36 -10.22 20.55 4.39
C ALA A 36 -9.67 20.51 5.82
N ASP A 37 -8.46 21.02 6.04
CA ASP A 37 -7.83 21.07 7.37
C ASP A 37 -8.63 21.94 8.35
N ASN A 38 -9.16 23.09 7.89
CA ASN A 38 -10.06 23.90 8.70
C ASN A 38 -11.33 23.13 9.10
N GLN A 39 -11.94 22.37 8.19
CA GLN A 39 -13.13 21.56 8.51
C GLN A 39 -12.81 20.44 9.51
N ILE A 40 -11.62 19.84 9.44
CA ILE A 40 -11.17 18.87 10.44
C ILE A 40 -11.07 19.55 11.82
N ASN A 41 -10.50 20.75 11.90
CA ASN A 41 -10.40 21.49 13.14
C ASN A 41 -11.77 21.84 13.76
N GLU A 42 -12.77 22.15 12.94
CA GLU A 42 -14.15 22.35 13.44
C GLU A 42 -14.69 21.10 14.14
N VAL A 43 -14.45 19.90 13.59
CA VAL A 43 -14.86 18.64 14.21
C VAL A 43 -14.09 18.38 15.51
N LEU A 44 -12.77 18.60 15.50
CA LEU A 44 -11.92 18.41 16.69
C LEU A 44 -12.31 19.36 17.83
N ASN A 45 -12.50 20.65 17.52
CA ASN A 45 -12.94 21.65 18.48
C ASN A 45 -14.31 21.30 19.06
N ALA A 46 -15.23 20.76 18.25
CA ALA A 46 -16.53 20.32 18.72
C ALA A 46 -16.46 19.10 19.67
N LEU A 47 -15.51 18.17 19.42
CA LEU A 47 -15.25 17.04 20.34
C LEU A 47 -14.66 17.55 21.66
N GLU A 48 -13.68 18.45 21.61
CA GLU A 48 -13.06 19.04 22.80
C GLU A 48 -14.06 19.85 23.63
N ALA A 49 -14.84 20.73 23.00
CA ALA A 49 -15.86 21.54 23.68
C ALA A 49 -16.94 20.71 24.39
N LYS A 50 -17.17 19.47 23.94
CA LYS A 50 -18.09 18.52 24.57
C LYS A 50 -17.42 17.58 25.58
N GLY A 51 -16.12 17.69 25.79
CA GLY A 51 -15.35 16.80 26.66
C GLY A 51 -15.26 15.36 26.14
N LEU A 52 -15.38 15.16 24.82
CA LEU A 52 -15.38 13.83 24.18
C LEU A 52 -14.01 13.45 23.60
N ILE A 53 -13.08 14.41 23.49
CA ILE A 53 -11.79 14.20 22.81
C ILE A 53 -10.97 13.07 23.45
N ASP A 54 -11.04 12.97 24.77
CA ASP A 54 -10.33 11.98 25.59
C ASP A 54 -10.88 10.55 25.45
N ASP A 55 -12.14 10.41 25.03
CA ASP A 55 -12.86 9.15 24.82
C ASP A 55 -13.06 8.82 23.32
N THR A 56 -12.38 9.56 22.44
CA THR A 56 -12.49 9.38 20.98
C THR A 56 -11.14 8.94 20.40
N LEU A 57 -11.13 7.83 19.66
CA LEU A 57 -9.99 7.46 18.83
C LEU A 57 -10.12 8.13 17.45
N ILE A 58 -9.17 8.98 17.11
CA ILE A 58 -9.13 9.70 15.84
C ILE A 58 -8.18 8.95 14.89
N VAL A 59 -8.68 8.58 13.72
CA VAL A 59 -7.86 8.05 12.62
C VAL A 59 -7.96 8.98 11.42
N ARG A 60 -6.84 9.60 11.02
CA ARG A 60 -6.74 10.46 9.84
C ARG A 60 -5.90 9.76 8.78
N THR A 61 -6.45 9.62 7.58
CA THR A 61 -5.73 9.02 6.45
C THR A 61 -6.24 9.56 5.09
N SER A 62 -5.69 9.05 3.99
CA SER A 62 -6.19 9.24 2.62
C SER A 62 -6.35 7.87 1.97
N ASP A 63 -7.29 7.74 1.03
CA ASP A 63 -7.47 6.52 0.25
C ASP A 63 -6.35 6.33 -0.79
N HIS A 64 -5.83 7.44 -1.31
CA HIS A 64 -4.66 7.52 -2.17
C HIS A 64 -4.01 8.91 -2.12
N GLY A 65 -2.84 9.05 -2.75
CA GLY A 65 -2.14 10.31 -2.93
C GLY A 65 -2.49 11.02 -4.25
N GLU A 66 -1.62 11.93 -4.70
CA GLU A 66 -1.85 12.76 -5.89
C GLU A 66 -0.48 13.07 -6.52
N MET A 67 -0.35 12.80 -7.82
CA MET A 67 0.89 13.05 -8.56
C MET A 67 1.32 14.52 -8.46
N CYS A 68 0.38 15.46 -8.38
CA CYS A 68 0.65 16.86 -8.07
C CYS A 68 1.74 17.48 -8.97
N LEU A 69 1.71 17.16 -10.27
CA LEU A 69 2.69 17.55 -11.30
C LEU A 69 4.06 16.84 -11.22
N ALA A 70 4.21 15.80 -10.41
CA ALA A 70 5.36 14.90 -10.44
C ALA A 70 5.37 14.05 -11.74
N HIS A 71 6.52 13.40 -12.01
CA HIS A 71 6.75 12.50 -13.16
C HIS A 71 6.15 13.01 -14.47
N ASP A 72 6.73 14.08 -15.02
CA ASP A 72 6.29 14.75 -16.25
C ASP A 72 4.92 15.44 -16.17
N ARG A 73 4.67 16.12 -15.05
CA ARG A 73 3.47 16.96 -14.84
C ARG A 73 2.18 16.14 -14.81
N GLN A 74 2.27 14.88 -14.40
CA GLN A 74 1.11 14.03 -14.21
C GLN A 74 0.21 14.59 -13.10
N ARG A 75 -1.08 14.33 -13.25
CA ARG A 75 -2.14 14.69 -12.29
C ARG A 75 -2.99 13.45 -12.07
N GLU A 76 -3.62 13.39 -10.91
CA GLU A 76 -4.43 12.26 -10.45
C GLU A 76 -3.60 11.00 -10.20
N LYS A 77 -4.31 9.89 -9.91
CA LYS A 77 -3.76 8.59 -9.52
C LYS A 77 -3.75 7.47 -10.57
N PRO A 78 -4.34 7.58 -11.78
CA PRO A 78 -4.54 6.40 -12.60
C PRO A 78 -3.24 5.93 -13.24
N PHE A 79 -3.14 4.61 -13.44
CA PHE A 79 -2.12 3.95 -14.26
C PHE A 79 -0.66 4.15 -13.82
N ASN A 80 -0.40 4.34 -12.53
CA ASN A 80 0.95 4.37 -11.98
C ASN A 80 1.02 3.81 -10.55
N ALA A 81 2.24 3.62 -10.05
CA ALA A 81 2.52 3.10 -8.71
C ALA A 81 3.62 3.93 -7.98
N TYR A 82 3.72 5.22 -8.28
CA TYR A 82 4.70 6.11 -7.65
C TYR A 82 4.35 6.41 -6.18
N GLU A 83 5.36 6.73 -5.36
CA GLU A 83 5.17 7.05 -3.94
C GLU A 83 4.20 8.23 -3.75
N GLU A 84 4.13 9.18 -4.68
CA GLU A 84 3.18 10.30 -4.66
C GLU A 84 1.71 9.85 -4.61
N VAL A 85 1.41 8.68 -5.17
CA VAL A 85 0.05 8.09 -5.19
C VAL A 85 -0.12 7.05 -4.10
N LEU A 86 0.93 6.29 -3.76
CA LEU A 86 0.82 5.18 -2.80
C LEU A 86 1.04 5.59 -1.34
N ARG A 87 1.93 6.57 -1.08
CA ARG A 87 2.33 6.96 0.28
C ARG A 87 1.37 8.01 0.84
N VAL A 88 0.35 7.52 1.53
CA VAL A 88 -0.67 8.34 2.18
C VAL A 88 -0.36 8.58 3.67
N PRO A 89 -0.87 9.67 4.28
CA PRO A 89 -0.79 9.84 5.72
C PRO A 89 -1.62 8.76 6.44
N LEU A 90 -1.16 8.32 7.60
CA LEU A 90 -1.94 7.54 8.56
C LEU A 90 -1.57 8.02 9.96
N ILE A 91 -2.50 8.70 10.63
CA ILE A 91 -2.34 9.23 11.98
C ILE A 91 -3.43 8.60 12.84
N ILE A 92 -3.03 8.02 13.97
CA ILE A 92 -3.92 7.49 14.99
C ILE A 92 -3.67 8.30 16.28
N SER A 93 -4.71 8.91 16.84
CA SER A 93 -4.59 9.85 17.95
C SER A 93 -5.71 9.67 18.98
N ASN A 94 -5.35 9.74 20.25
CA ASN A 94 -6.20 9.85 21.41
C ASN A 94 -5.30 10.33 22.56
N PRO A 95 -5.62 11.44 23.23
CA PRO A 95 -4.71 12.06 24.21
C PRO A 95 -4.45 11.19 25.46
N ASN A 96 -5.34 10.26 25.80
CA ASN A 96 -5.16 9.34 26.92
C ASN A 96 -4.31 8.12 26.54
N LEU A 97 -4.52 7.56 25.35
CA LEU A 97 -3.77 6.40 24.86
C LEU A 97 -2.38 6.79 24.36
N PHE A 98 -2.26 7.97 23.77
CA PHE A 98 -1.04 8.50 23.16
C PHE A 98 -0.77 9.92 23.66
N PRO A 99 -0.38 10.08 24.94
CA PRO A 99 -0.11 11.40 25.52
C PRO A 99 1.08 12.11 24.85
N ASN A 100 1.95 11.35 24.17
CA ASN A 100 3.07 11.87 23.39
C ASN A 100 2.97 11.38 21.95
N ALA A 101 3.27 12.25 20.99
CA ALA A 101 3.37 11.87 19.59
C ALA A 101 4.57 10.94 19.35
N VAL A 102 4.35 9.86 18.61
CA VAL A 102 5.36 8.86 18.21
C VAL A 102 5.16 8.55 16.72
N SER A 103 6.23 8.18 16.03
CA SER A 103 6.14 7.71 14.65
C SER A 103 6.93 6.43 14.43
N THR A 104 6.66 5.78 13.30
CA THR A 104 7.25 4.50 12.91
C THR A 104 7.49 4.49 11.41
N ASP A 105 8.64 3.94 11.00
CA ASP A 105 8.95 3.64 9.60
C ASP A 105 8.46 2.25 9.18
N SER A 106 7.81 1.51 10.08
CA SER A 106 7.19 0.23 9.73
C SER A 106 6.14 0.43 8.66
N PHE A 107 6.15 -0.44 7.67
CA PHE A 107 5.18 -0.42 6.59
C PHE A 107 3.76 -0.63 7.09
N ALA A 108 2.86 0.27 6.70
CA ALA A 108 1.42 0.24 6.94
C ALA A 108 0.66 0.30 5.61
N THR A 109 -0.54 -0.30 5.58
CA THR A 109 -1.49 -0.22 4.46
C THR A 109 -2.84 0.25 4.98
N THR A 110 -3.70 0.76 4.09
CA THR A 110 -5.08 1.11 4.45
C THR A 110 -5.90 -0.10 4.92
N LEU A 111 -5.51 -1.32 4.53
CA LEU A 111 -6.14 -2.56 4.98
C LEU A 111 -5.91 -2.86 6.46
N ASP A 112 -4.91 -2.22 7.08
CA ASP A 112 -4.54 -2.44 8.49
C ASP A 112 -5.42 -1.67 9.46
N ILE A 113 -6.14 -0.66 8.97
CA ILE A 113 -6.99 0.20 9.79
C ILE A 113 -8.05 -0.65 10.49
N VAL A 114 -8.72 -1.54 9.75
CA VAL A 114 -9.79 -2.39 10.29
C VAL A 114 -9.30 -3.37 11.38
N PRO A 115 -8.29 -4.24 11.16
CA PRO A 115 -7.81 -5.13 12.21
C PRO A 115 -7.26 -4.37 13.43
N THR A 116 -6.65 -3.20 13.24
CA THR A 116 -6.17 -2.35 14.34
C THR A 116 -7.34 -1.79 15.16
N LEU A 117 -8.37 -1.24 14.51
CA LEU A 117 -9.57 -0.74 15.19
C LEU A 117 -10.35 -1.84 15.91
N ALA A 118 -10.40 -3.04 15.34
CA ALA A 118 -11.05 -4.19 15.97
C ALA A 118 -10.41 -4.53 17.33
N LYS A 119 -9.08 -4.43 17.46
CA LYS A 119 -8.38 -4.60 18.74
C LYS A 119 -8.75 -3.53 19.76
N PHE A 120 -8.83 -2.26 19.36
CA PHE A 120 -9.31 -1.20 20.24
C PHE A 120 -10.76 -1.40 20.70
N ALA A 121 -11.58 -2.01 19.84
CA ALA A 121 -12.96 -2.37 20.18
C ALA A 121 -13.08 -3.67 21.02
N GLY A 122 -11.96 -4.26 21.45
CA GLY A 122 -11.96 -5.49 22.26
C GLY A 122 -12.20 -6.78 21.47
N VAL A 123 -12.11 -6.74 20.14
CA VAL A 123 -12.24 -7.91 19.26
C VAL A 123 -10.86 -8.49 18.99
N TYR A 124 -10.46 -9.51 19.75
CA TYR A 124 -9.10 -10.04 19.69
C TYR A 124 -8.93 -11.23 18.74
N ASP A 125 -9.98 -12.02 18.51
CA ASP A 125 -9.98 -13.09 17.51
C ASP A 125 -10.29 -12.49 16.13
N LEU A 126 -9.24 -11.98 15.49
CA LEU A 126 -9.33 -11.39 14.15
C LEU A 126 -9.31 -12.46 13.04
N PHE A 127 -8.88 -13.68 13.37
CA PHE A 127 -8.69 -14.76 12.39
C PHE A 127 -10.01 -15.15 11.72
N GLN A 128 -11.12 -15.10 12.46
CA GLN A 128 -12.46 -15.37 11.94
C GLN A 128 -12.90 -14.46 10.78
N PHE A 129 -12.28 -13.29 10.62
CA PHE A 129 -12.65 -12.31 9.59
C PHE A 129 -11.77 -12.38 8.32
N ALA A 130 -10.72 -13.20 8.32
CA ALA A 130 -9.81 -13.37 7.19
C ALA A 130 -9.28 -12.04 6.61
N PHE A 131 -8.99 -11.05 7.47
CA PHE A 131 -8.42 -9.77 7.05
C PHE A 131 -7.08 -9.96 6.32
N GLN A 132 -6.88 -9.20 5.25
CA GLN A 132 -5.61 -9.17 4.51
C GLN A 132 -4.60 -8.18 5.14
N GLY A 133 -5.10 -7.19 5.89
CA GLY A 133 -4.27 -6.28 6.67
C GLY A 133 -3.73 -6.91 7.96
N CYS A 134 -2.77 -6.25 8.57
CA CYS A 134 -2.18 -6.64 9.84
C CYS A 134 -2.60 -5.67 10.96
N ASP A 135 -2.55 -6.17 12.18
CA ASP A 135 -2.74 -5.38 13.39
C ASP A 135 -1.52 -4.49 13.65
N LEU A 136 -1.73 -3.17 13.76
CA LEU A 136 -0.68 -2.19 14.04
C LEU A 136 -0.48 -1.92 15.53
N THR A 137 -1.32 -2.48 16.42
CA THR A 137 -1.19 -2.24 17.87
C THR A 137 0.19 -2.56 18.47
N PRO A 138 0.98 -3.54 17.98
CA PRO A 138 2.35 -3.74 18.47
C PRO A 138 3.26 -2.52 18.27
N LEU A 139 2.99 -1.68 17.27
CA LEU A 139 3.77 -0.47 17.00
C LEU A 139 3.52 0.63 18.05
N PHE A 140 2.42 0.57 18.78
CA PHE A 140 2.09 1.55 19.81
C PHE A 140 2.92 1.36 21.08
N THR A 141 3.38 0.14 21.36
CA THR A 141 4.28 -0.17 22.48
C THR A 141 5.73 -0.21 22.04
N ASN A 142 6.01 -0.64 20.80
CA ASN A 142 7.34 -0.64 20.21
C ASN A 142 7.31 -0.06 18.78
N PRO A 143 7.53 1.26 18.60
CA PRO A 143 7.49 1.90 17.29
C PRO A 143 8.59 1.43 16.33
N HIS A 144 9.63 0.76 16.83
CA HIS A 144 10.71 0.20 16.03
C HIS A 144 10.45 -1.24 15.59
N GLN A 145 9.34 -1.85 16.02
CA GLN A 145 8.92 -3.14 15.50
C GLN A 145 8.48 -3.02 14.03
N GLU A 146 8.64 -4.09 13.27
CA GLU A 146 8.13 -4.19 11.90
C GLU A 146 6.94 -5.15 11.86
N VAL A 147 5.83 -4.71 11.26
CA VAL A 147 4.65 -5.57 11.05
C VAL A 147 4.70 -6.30 9.70
N ARG A 148 5.55 -5.85 8.77
CA ARG A 148 5.81 -6.49 7.47
C ARG A 148 7.06 -5.96 6.79
N ASP A 149 7.61 -6.76 5.89
CA ASP A 149 8.83 -6.44 5.13
C ASP A 149 8.56 -5.72 3.80
N ALA A 150 7.34 -5.83 3.26
CA ALA A 150 6.98 -5.31 1.95
C ALA A 150 5.50 -4.90 1.85
N ILE A 151 5.21 -3.93 0.98
CA ILE A 151 3.88 -3.53 0.56
C ILE A 151 3.56 -4.19 -0.78
N HIS A 152 2.34 -4.72 -0.92
CA HIS A 152 1.79 -5.15 -2.20
C HIS A 152 0.70 -4.17 -2.65
N PHE A 153 0.83 -3.66 -3.87
CA PHE A 153 -0.17 -2.78 -4.48
C PHE A 153 -0.75 -3.42 -5.75
N THR A 154 -2.04 -3.18 -5.97
CA THR A 154 -2.80 -3.65 -7.13
C THR A 154 -3.61 -2.50 -7.72
N PHE A 155 -3.61 -2.40 -9.05
CA PHE A 155 -4.51 -1.51 -9.78
C PHE A 155 -5.21 -2.32 -10.87
N ASP A 156 -6.54 -2.37 -10.86
CA ASP A 156 -7.35 -3.19 -11.78
C ASP A 156 -8.50 -2.39 -12.43
N ASP A 157 -8.42 -1.06 -12.44
CA ASP A 157 -9.52 -0.20 -12.88
C ASP A 157 -9.90 -0.47 -14.36
N GLY A 158 -11.13 -0.96 -14.53
CA GLY A 158 -11.76 -1.28 -15.81
C GLY A 158 -12.92 -0.37 -16.16
N THR A 159 -13.09 0.74 -15.45
CA THR A 159 -14.24 1.66 -15.63
C THR A 159 -14.22 2.43 -16.96
N LEU A 160 -13.07 2.46 -17.66
CA LEU A 160 -12.99 3.03 -19.00
C LEU A 160 -13.53 2.05 -20.06
N PRO A 161 -14.37 2.53 -21.01
CA PRO A 161 -15.05 1.67 -21.97
C PRO A 161 -14.05 0.80 -22.77
N PRO A 162 -14.27 -0.53 -22.88
CA PRO A 162 -13.32 -1.49 -23.46
C PRO A 162 -12.90 -1.20 -24.91
N ARG A 163 -13.65 -0.37 -25.65
CA ARG A 163 -13.45 -0.15 -27.09
C ARG A 163 -12.17 0.60 -27.44
N PHE A 164 -11.55 1.33 -26.50
CA PHE A 164 -10.38 2.17 -26.79
C PHE A 164 -9.08 1.71 -26.09
N PHE A 165 -9.15 0.77 -25.14
CA PHE A 165 -8.05 0.54 -24.18
C PHE A 165 -7.71 -0.93 -23.90
N LYS A 166 -8.23 -1.88 -24.69
CA LYS A 166 -7.98 -3.33 -24.48
C LYS A 166 -6.51 -3.70 -24.51
N THR A 167 -5.70 -3.02 -25.32
CA THR A 167 -4.28 -3.33 -25.51
C THR A 167 -3.35 -2.56 -24.56
N ILE A 168 -3.87 -1.55 -23.85
CA ILE A 168 -3.05 -0.70 -22.99
C ILE A 168 -2.76 -1.43 -21.67
N PRO A 169 -1.49 -1.49 -21.24
CA PRO A 169 -1.10 -2.14 -20.00
C PRO A 169 -1.44 -1.28 -18.80
N ARG A 170 -2.70 -1.38 -18.38
CA ARG A 170 -3.30 -0.51 -17.37
C ARG A 170 -3.54 -1.17 -16.02
N ARG A 171 -3.37 -2.49 -15.96
CA ARG A 171 -3.40 -3.24 -14.70
C ARG A 171 -2.00 -3.28 -14.13
N ILE A 172 -1.89 -3.17 -12.81
CA ILE A 172 -0.61 -3.05 -12.13
C ILE A 172 -0.56 -4.05 -10.99
N ARG A 173 0.60 -4.69 -10.84
CA ARG A 173 0.99 -5.42 -9.64
C ARG A 173 2.35 -4.92 -9.20
N THR A 174 2.46 -4.52 -7.94
CA THR A 174 3.66 -3.90 -7.40
C THR A 174 4.05 -4.55 -6.10
N ILE A 175 5.36 -4.70 -5.90
CA ILE A 175 5.96 -4.96 -4.60
C ILE A 175 6.89 -3.79 -4.26
N ARG A 176 6.73 -3.22 -3.07
CA ARG A 176 7.61 -2.19 -2.52
C ARG A 176 8.24 -2.70 -1.23
N THR A 177 9.55 -2.83 -1.25
CA THR A 177 10.40 -3.14 -0.09
C THR A 177 11.05 -1.85 0.41
N LYS A 178 11.80 -1.89 1.51
CA LYS A 178 12.54 -0.72 2.02
C LYS A 178 13.44 -0.10 0.97
N GLU A 179 14.15 -0.94 0.21
CA GLU A 179 15.21 -0.53 -0.70
C GLU A 179 14.80 -0.51 -2.17
N TRP A 180 13.76 -1.24 -2.55
CA TRP A 180 13.40 -1.44 -3.95
C TRP A 180 11.89 -1.38 -4.17
N LYS A 181 11.49 -0.83 -5.31
CA LYS A 181 10.14 -0.99 -5.84
C LYS A 181 10.18 -1.64 -7.21
N TYR A 182 9.28 -2.59 -7.42
CA TYR A 182 9.10 -3.29 -8.69
C TYR A 182 7.63 -3.37 -9.04
N SER A 183 7.29 -2.95 -10.25
CA SER A 183 5.94 -2.95 -10.80
C SER A 183 5.93 -3.66 -12.15
N VAL A 184 4.89 -4.47 -12.36
CA VAL A 184 4.54 -5.03 -13.66
C VAL A 184 3.18 -4.50 -14.09
N TYR A 185 3.15 -3.99 -15.31
CA TYR A 185 1.98 -3.48 -16.00
C TYR A 185 1.55 -4.47 -17.06
N PHE A 186 0.25 -4.67 -17.24
CA PHE A 186 -0.30 -5.58 -18.24
C PHE A 186 -1.73 -5.19 -18.60
N ASN A 187 -2.19 -5.66 -19.75
CA ASN A 187 -3.55 -5.37 -20.22
C ASN A 187 -4.59 -6.37 -19.65
N ASP A 188 -5.87 -6.22 -20.00
CA ASP A 188 -6.94 -7.11 -19.52
C ASP A 188 -6.79 -8.58 -19.97
N GLU A 189 -6.00 -8.81 -21.01
CA GLU A 189 -5.73 -10.14 -21.55
C GLU A 189 -4.51 -10.78 -20.87
N GLY A 190 -3.85 -10.08 -19.95
CA GLY A 190 -2.61 -10.54 -19.33
C GLY A 190 -1.47 -10.64 -20.33
N THR A 191 -1.42 -9.69 -21.26
CA THR A 191 -0.35 -9.55 -22.25
C THR A 191 0.17 -8.11 -22.27
N ASN A 192 1.12 -7.83 -23.16
CA ASN A 192 1.76 -6.52 -23.31
C ASN A 192 2.41 -6.04 -22.01
N TYR A 193 3.34 -6.82 -21.48
CA TYR A 193 3.97 -6.54 -20.20
C TYR A 193 4.92 -5.34 -20.28
N GLU A 194 4.77 -4.40 -19.37
CA GLU A 194 5.74 -3.33 -19.13
C GLU A 194 6.22 -3.38 -17.68
N TYR A 195 7.45 -2.92 -17.44
CA TYR A 195 8.11 -3.06 -16.15
C TYR A 195 8.72 -1.75 -15.68
N GLU A 196 8.52 -1.45 -14.41
CA GLU A 196 9.25 -0.40 -13.71
C GLU A 196 9.97 -1.01 -12.50
N MET A 197 11.23 -0.60 -12.32
CA MET A 197 12.05 -1.00 -11.18
C MET A 197 12.89 0.17 -10.73
N TYR A 198 12.82 0.48 -9.43
CA TYR A 198 13.51 1.63 -8.82
C TYR A 198 14.32 1.19 -7.60
N ASP A 199 15.57 1.64 -7.56
CA ASP A 199 16.45 1.58 -6.39
C ASP A 199 16.09 2.77 -5.48
N LEU A 200 15.28 2.53 -4.44
CA LEU A 200 14.80 3.60 -3.56
C LEU A 200 15.88 4.14 -2.62
N VAL A 201 17.03 3.46 -2.49
CA VAL A 201 18.16 3.94 -1.71
C VAL A 201 18.89 5.04 -2.47
N ASN A 202 19.14 4.82 -3.76
CA ASN A 202 19.89 5.75 -4.60
C ASN A 202 19.00 6.71 -5.42
N ASP A 203 17.74 6.35 -5.63
CA ASP A 203 16.73 7.11 -6.39
C ASP A 203 15.38 7.12 -5.64
N PRO A 204 15.31 7.83 -4.48
CA PRO A 204 14.09 7.90 -3.67
C PRO A 204 12.93 8.67 -4.34
N LEU A 205 13.19 9.34 -5.48
CA LEU A 205 12.20 10.06 -6.28
C LEU A 205 11.82 9.31 -7.56
N GLU A 206 12.28 8.06 -7.71
CA GLU A 206 11.84 7.15 -8.78
C GLU A 206 12.00 7.71 -10.20
N LYS A 207 13.07 8.47 -10.43
CA LYS A 207 13.30 9.16 -11.71
C LYS A 207 13.92 8.26 -12.75
N THR A 208 14.58 7.19 -12.34
CA THR A 208 15.38 6.32 -13.20
C THR A 208 14.86 4.89 -13.14
N ASN A 209 14.04 4.52 -14.12
CA ASN A 209 13.67 3.12 -14.30
C ASN A 209 14.92 2.30 -14.67
N VAL A 210 15.26 1.33 -13.83
CA VAL A 210 16.38 0.38 -14.05
C VAL A 210 15.92 -0.98 -14.58
N ALA A 211 14.62 -1.18 -14.79
CA ALA A 211 14.11 -2.41 -15.41
C ALA A 211 14.72 -2.61 -16.80
N GLY A 212 15.09 -3.85 -17.13
CA GLY A 212 15.69 -4.21 -18.42
C GLY A 212 17.18 -3.91 -18.59
N LYS A 213 17.82 -3.24 -17.62
CA LYS A 213 19.27 -3.02 -17.64
C LYS A 213 20.03 -4.30 -17.25
N PRO A 214 21.02 -4.76 -18.03
CA PRO A 214 21.72 -6.04 -17.79
C PRO A 214 22.37 -6.17 -16.41
N GLU A 215 22.86 -5.07 -15.84
CA GLU A 215 23.51 -5.06 -14.54
C GLU A 215 22.53 -5.25 -13.36
N TYR A 216 21.23 -5.04 -13.57
CA TYR A 216 20.19 -5.23 -12.55
C TYR A 216 19.37 -6.53 -12.74
N LEU A 217 19.83 -7.42 -13.62
CA LEU A 217 19.11 -8.65 -13.98
C LEU A 217 18.73 -9.53 -12.80
N GLU A 218 19.70 -9.73 -11.92
CA GLU A 218 19.55 -10.60 -10.77
C GLU A 218 18.56 -9.99 -9.77
N LYS A 219 18.64 -8.68 -9.56
CA LYS A 219 17.69 -7.95 -8.70
C LYS A 219 16.26 -7.99 -9.27
N PHE A 220 16.11 -7.82 -10.58
CA PHE A 220 14.83 -7.95 -11.27
C PHE A 220 14.20 -9.33 -11.01
N ARG A 221 14.97 -10.42 -11.19
CA ARG A 221 14.48 -11.79 -10.96
C ARG A 221 14.04 -12.02 -9.51
N GLN A 222 14.83 -11.51 -8.56
CA GLN A 222 14.50 -11.59 -7.13
C GLN A 222 13.18 -10.89 -6.81
N LEU A 223 13.02 -9.64 -7.24
CA LEU A 223 11.81 -8.84 -6.97
C LEU A 223 10.58 -9.42 -7.68
N HIS A 224 10.75 -9.94 -8.90
CA HIS A 224 9.68 -10.61 -9.63
C HIS A 224 9.19 -11.87 -8.90
N ALA A 225 10.11 -12.72 -8.43
CA ALA A 225 9.76 -13.90 -7.64
C ALA A 225 9.07 -13.54 -6.31
N GLN A 226 9.53 -12.48 -5.63
CA GLN A 226 8.87 -11.96 -4.42
C GLN A 226 7.46 -11.45 -4.72
N LEU A 227 7.26 -10.72 -5.82
CA LEU A 227 5.93 -10.26 -6.23
C LEU A 227 4.98 -11.43 -6.48
N ILE A 228 5.42 -12.46 -7.21
CA ILE A 228 4.62 -13.67 -7.46
C ILE A 228 4.21 -14.32 -6.15
N THR A 229 5.16 -14.50 -5.23
CA THR A 229 4.91 -15.09 -3.91
C THR A 229 3.85 -14.28 -3.14
N GLN A 230 3.96 -12.95 -3.15
CA GLN A 230 2.97 -12.06 -2.51
C GLN A 230 1.60 -12.18 -3.19
N MET A 231 1.53 -12.23 -4.52
CA MET A 231 0.26 -12.35 -5.22
C MET A 231 -0.46 -13.66 -4.94
N VAL A 232 0.27 -14.78 -4.85
CA VAL A 232 -0.29 -16.08 -4.49
C VAL A 232 -0.81 -16.03 -3.05
N LYS A 233 0.01 -15.55 -2.11
CA LYS A 233 -0.36 -15.42 -0.69
C LYS A 233 -1.62 -14.59 -0.50
N LEU A 234 -1.73 -13.45 -1.19
CA LEU A 234 -2.82 -12.48 -1.06
C LEU A 234 -3.98 -12.75 -2.04
N LYS A 235 -3.90 -13.83 -2.84
CA LYS A 235 -4.90 -14.21 -3.84
C LYS A 235 -5.19 -13.09 -4.85
N THR A 236 -4.17 -12.34 -5.23
CA THR A 236 -4.25 -11.21 -6.19
C THR A 236 -3.70 -11.56 -7.58
N VAL A 237 -3.35 -12.83 -7.83
CA VAL A 237 -2.95 -13.33 -9.15
C VAL A 237 -4.11 -13.12 -10.14
N PRO A 238 -3.98 -12.27 -11.17
CA PRO A 238 -5.03 -12.10 -12.15
C PRO A 238 -5.23 -13.37 -12.97
N GLY A 239 -6.47 -13.73 -13.29
CA GLY A 239 -6.78 -15.02 -13.95
C GLY A 239 -6.16 -15.22 -15.34
N ARG A 240 -5.66 -14.16 -16.00
CA ARG A 240 -4.96 -14.23 -17.29
C ARG A 240 -3.49 -13.83 -17.21
N PHE A 241 -2.97 -13.59 -16.00
CA PHE A 241 -1.58 -13.20 -15.80
C PHE A 241 -0.65 -14.38 -15.99
N SER A 242 0.28 -14.25 -16.92
CA SER A 242 1.38 -15.19 -17.06
C SER A 242 2.48 -14.81 -16.09
N ILE A 243 2.81 -15.74 -15.20
CA ILE A 243 3.90 -15.61 -14.24
C ILE A 243 5.25 -15.42 -14.95
N TYR A 244 5.39 -15.89 -16.20
CA TYR A 244 6.59 -15.72 -17.02
C TYR A 244 6.23 -15.35 -18.45
N THR A 245 6.95 -14.42 -19.08
CA THR A 245 6.78 -14.13 -20.51
C THR A 245 7.45 -15.20 -21.37
N GLU A 246 7.04 -15.35 -22.63
CA GLU A 246 7.69 -16.28 -23.57
C GLU A 246 9.17 -15.91 -23.81
N GLU A 247 9.50 -14.63 -23.80
CA GLU A 247 10.88 -14.14 -23.89
C GLU A 247 11.72 -14.58 -22.67
N MET A 248 11.14 -14.52 -21.46
CA MET A 248 11.78 -15.03 -20.24
C MET A 248 12.04 -16.55 -20.32
N LYS A 249 11.10 -17.30 -20.91
CA LYS A 249 11.24 -18.74 -21.13
C LYS A 249 12.32 -19.06 -22.18
N GLN A 250 12.41 -18.27 -23.25
CA GLN A 250 13.31 -18.51 -24.38
C GLN A 250 14.77 -18.10 -24.11
N GLN A 251 15.04 -17.14 -23.22
CA GLN A 251 16.38 -16.55 -23.03
C GLN A 251 17.28 -17.24 -21.98
N LYS A 252 17.01 -18.46 -21.51
CA LYS A 252 17.63 -19.00 -20.26
C LYS A 252 17.55 -17.98 -19.10
N PHE A 253 16.55 -17.09 -19.15
CA PHE A 253 16.22 -16.13 -18.11
C PHE A 253 15.34 -16.77 -17.04
N ILE A 254 15.62 -18.03 -16.76
CA ILE A 254 15.03 -18.78 -15.68
C ILE A 254 16.06 -18.62 -14.57
N PRO A 255 15.79 -17.93 -13.44
CA PRO A 255 16.62 -18.19 -12.27
C PRO A 255 16.63 -19.71 -12.11
N PRO A 256 17.77 -20.38 -11.85
CA PRO A 256 17.68 -21.72 -11.31
C PRO A 256 16.79 -21.57 -10.08
N LEU A 257 15.55 -22.07 -10.15
CA LEU A 257 14.88 -22.53 -8.97
C LEU A 257 15.82 -23.61 -8.45
N TYR A 258 16.73 -23.23 -7.55
CA TYR A 258 17.16 -24.18 -6.56
C TYR A 258 15.94 -24.39 -5.66
N TRP A 259 15.03 -25.23 -6.14
CA TRP A 259 14.18 -26.01 -5.30
C TRP A 259 14.29 -27.45 -5.82
N PRO A 260 14.68 -28.43 -4.98
CA PRO A 260 14.93 -29.76 -5.48
C PRO A 260 13.59 -30.43 -5.81
N THR A 261 13.63 -31.18 -6.91
CA THR A 261 12.73 -32.24 -7.35
C THR A 261 11.60 -31.86 -8.32
N GLU A 262 11.52 -32.66 -9.38
CA GLU A 262 10.65 -32.54 -10.55
C GLU A 262 9.30 -33.24 -10.34
N ASP A 263 8.86 -33.46 -9.09
CA ASP A 263 7.71 -34.33 -8.80
C ASP A 263 6.42 -33.53 -8.54
N GLU A 264 5.49 -33.60 -9.50
CA GLU A 264 4.18 -32.94 -9.53
C GLU A 264 3.28 -33.35 -8.34
N ALA A 265 3.52 -34.53 -7.75
CA ALA A 265 2.81 -34.99 -6.57
C ALA A 265 3.14 -34.20 -5.30
N GLU A 266 4.33 -33.60 -5.22
CA GLU A 266 4.78 -32.84 -4.04
C GLU A 266 4.22 -31.40 -4.05
N TYR A 267 4.00 -30.83 -5.25
CA TYR A 267 3.29 -29.57 -5.43
C TYR A 267 1.84 -29.64 -4.95
N GLU A 268 1.12 -30.70 -5.34
CA GLU A 268 -0.24 -30.96 -4.85
C GLU A 268 -0.25 -31.17 -3.34
N ALA A 269 0.75 -31.85 -2.77
CA ALA A 269 0.88 -32.03 -1.31
C ALA A 269 1.12 -30.71 -0.54
N ILE A 270 1.83 -29.74 -1.12
CA ILE A 270 2.05 -28.41 -0.53
C ILE A 270 0.78 -27.55 -0.61
N MET A 271 0.07 -27.60 -1.74
CA MET A 271 -1.22 -26.92 -1.91
C MET A 271 -2.28 -27.51 -0.98
N ASP A 272 -2.31 -28.83 -0.80
CA ASP A 272 -3.15 -29.52 0.18
C ASP A 272 -2.72 -29.23 1.62
N TYR A 273 -1.43 -29.13 1.92
CA TYR A 273 -0.94 -28.78 3.26
C TYR A 273 -1.34 -27.34 3.63
N ALA A 274 -1.19 -26.39 2.71
CA ALA A 274 -1.62 -25.00 2.90
C ALA A 274 -3.15 -24.88 3.07
N ALA A 275 -3.91 -25.70 2.34
CA ALA A 275 -5.36 -25.79 2.50
C ALA A 275 -5.79 -26.45 3.83
N ASN A 276 -5.04 -27.44 4.32
CA ASN A 276 -5.34 -28.18 5.57
C ASN A 276 -4.90 -27.43 6.84
N GLN A 277 -3.83 -26.62 6.80
CA GLN A 277 -3.42 -25.77 7.93
C GLN A 277 -4.48 -24.70 8.24
N ALA A 278 -5.25 -24.26 7.23
CA ALA A 278 -6.40 -23.37 7.41
C ALA A 278 -7.60 -24.02 8.13
N GLN A 279 -7.64 -25.36 8.30
CA GLN A 279 -8.75 -26.08 8.92
C GLN A 279 -8.44 -26.70 10.30
N SER A 280 -7.18 -26.83 10.72
CA SER A 280 -6.83 -27.79 11.82
C SER A 280 -6.73 -27.25 13.25
N SER A 281 -6.75 -25.94 13.52
CA SER A 281 -6.51 -25.42 14.88
C SER A 281 -7.79 -25.11 15.66
N TYR A 282 -8.62 -26.13 15.91
CA TYR A 282 -9.78 -26.03 16.81
C TYR A 282 -9.61 -26.98 18.01
N ARG A 283 -9.03 -26.50 19.12
CA ARG A 283 -9.24 -27.10 20.45
C ARG A 283 -9.33 -26.02 21.52
N HIS A 284 -10.54 -25.88 22.08
CA HIS A 284 -10.91 -24.99 23.17
C HIS A 284 -9.97 -25.08 24.38
N ARG A 285 -9.58 -23.91 24.92
CA ARG A 285 -9.22 -23.75 26.33
C ARG A 285 -9.90 -22.52 26.91
N ASP A 286 -10.38 -22.67 28.14
CA ASP A 286 -11.26 -21.74 28.85
C ASP A 286 -10.57 -20.41 29.19
N HIS A 287 -11.23 -19.31 28.84
CA HIS A 287 -10.67 -17.96 28.68
C HIS A 287 -10.50 -17.15 29.98
N LYS A 288 -10.91 -17.70 31.14
CA LYS A 288 -10.99 -16.92 32.39
C LYS A 288 -9.68 -16.77 33.15
N GLU A 289 -8.69 -17.63 32.91
CA GLU A 289 -7.42 -17.65 33.67
C GLU A 289 -6.34 -16.72 33.06
N VAL A 290 -6.38 -16.42 31.76
CA VAL A 290 -5.32 -15.69 31.04
C VAL A 290 -5.36 -14.17 31.29
N ILE A 291 -6.57 -13.60 31.45
CA ILE A 291 -6.79 -12.15 31.59
C ILE A 291 -6.15 -11.57 32.87
N LYS A 292 -5.98 -12.38 33.93
CA LYS A 292 -5.38 -11.91 35.19
C LYS A 292 -3.86 -11.83 35.18
N ALA A 293 -3.19 -12.48 34.22
CA ALA A 293 -1.74 -12.58 34.21
C ALA A 293 -1.04 -11.38 33.52
N GLN A 294 -1.68 -10.76 32.53
CA GLN A 294 -0.99 -9.85 31.60
C GLN A 294 -1.15 -8.34 31.91
N ALA A 295 -2.01 -7.97 32.86
CA ALA A 295 -2.17 -6.56 33.28
C ALA A 295 -1.09 -6.06 34.25
N LYS A 296 -0.07 -6.87 34.58
CA LYS A 296 0.99 -6.51 35.53
C LYS A 296 2.28 -5.99 34.90
N ASP A 297 2.44 -6.07 33.59
CA ASP A 297 3.76 -5.96 32.94
C ASP A 297 3.94 -4.71 32.04
N VAL A 298 3.14 -3.66 32.21
CA VAL A 298 3.33 -2.40 31.46
C VAL A 298 4.10 -1.39 32.32
N ASP A 299 5.30 -1.04 31.85
CA ASP A 299 6.21 -0.09 32.49
C ASP A 299 5.67 1.35 32.39
N PRO A 300 5.43 2.04 33.52
CA PRO A 300 4.83 3.37 33.56
C PRO A 300 5.76 4.52 33.13
N ASP A 301 7.05 4.28 32.88
CA ASP A 301 8.06 5.36 32.85
C ASP A 301 8.78 5.60 31.50
N MET A 302 8.26 5.14 30.34
CA MET A 302 8.97 5.36 29.06
C MET A 302 8.40 6.47 28.16
N TRP A 303 9.30 7.38 27.78
CA TRP A 303 9.07 8.66 27.12
C TRP A 303 9.64 8.70 25.68
N TRP A 304 9.12 9.65 24.87
CA TRP A 304 9.70 10.38 23.71
C TRP A 304 9.36 9.97 22.26
N LEU A 305 8.60 10.88 21.61
CA LEU A 305 8.84 11.74 20.41
C LEU A 305 9.21 11.14 19.03
N GLY A 306 8.45 11.59 18.00
CA GLY A 306 8.45 11.09 16.61
C GLY A 306 8.87 12.07 15.50
N ILE A 307 8.43 11.73 14.26
CA ILE A 307 8.23 12.52 13.02
C ILE A 307 7.12 11.84 12.19
#